data_AF-A0A917G4H8-F1
#
_entry.id   AF-A0A917G4H8-F1
#
_cell.length_a   1.000
_cell.length_b   1.000
_cell.length_c   1.000
_cell.angle_alpha   90.00
_cell.angle_beta   90.00
_cell.angle_gamma   90.00
#
_symmetry.space_group_name_H-M   'P 1'
#
loop_
_entity.id
_entity.type
_entity.pdbx_description
1 polymer ?
#
loop_
_entity_poly.entity_id
_entity_poly.type
_entity_poly.pdbx_seq_one_letter_code
_entity_poly.pdbx_strand_id
1 'polypeptide(L)'
;MTEKYTKDDLIAKAREIAHMIANTEQVEIYKEAEAQINQNQFVREKIASLKALQKQAVNFQHLGKERGLKMIEGKIEKIEEEIDAIPVVQQFKAVQMDVNELLQLVSNTIANEVTDEIVVSTGGNKLTGETGSYVENSAGGCS
;
A
#
# COMPACT_ATOMS: atom_id res chain seq x y z
N MET A 1 -21.30 -7.49 29.46
CA MET A 1 -21.84 -8.17 28.27
C MET A 1 -20.90 -7.84 27.12
N THR A 2 -20.18 -8.83 26.58
CA THR A 2 -19.30 -8.61 25.43
C THR A 2 -20.19 -8.48 24.20
N GLU A 3 -20.46 -7.25 23.74
CA GLU A 3 -21.10 -7.05 22.44
C GLU A 3 -20.20 -7.67 21.38
N LYS A 4 -20.77 -8.57 20.57
CA LYS A 4 -20.08 -9.13 19.42
C LYS A 4 -20.33 -8.22 18.22
N TYR A 5 -19.27 -7.65 17.68
CA TYR A 5 -19.34 -6.84 16.46
C TYR A 5 -19.61 -7.71 15.24
N THR A 6 -20.43 -7.21 14.32
CA THR A 6 -20.66 -7.83 13.01
C THR A 6 -19.60 -7.38 12.00
N LYS A 7 -19.52 -8.06 10.85
CA LYS A 7 -18.64 -7.64 9.76
C LYS A 7 -18.99 -6.23 9.25
N ASP A 8 -20.27 -5.87 9.25
CA ASP A 8 -20.73 -4.57 8.78
C ASP A 8 -20.28 -3.46 9.73
N ASP A 9 -20.28 -3.71 11.04
CA ASP A 9 -19.76 -2.75 12.03
C ASP A 9 -18.25 -2.51 11.84
N LEU A 10 -17.48 -3.56 11.54
CA LEU A 10 -16.06 -3.45 11.23
C LEU A 10 -15.81 -2.66 9.93
N ILE A 11 -16.61 -2.90 8.89
CA ILE A 11 -16.53 -2.15 7.63
C ILE A 11 -16.89 -0.68 7.85
N ALA A 12 -17.90 -0.39 8.66
CA ALA A 12 -18.26 0.99 9.01
C ALA A 12 -17.09 1.71 9.70
N LYS A 13 -16.46 1.07 10.69
CA LYS A 13 -15.28 1.63 11.37
C LYS A 13 -14.08 1.78 10.45
N ALA A 14 -13.83 0.82 9.56
CA ALA A 14 -12.78 0.93 8.56
C ALA A 14 -13.01 2.13 7.61
N ARG A 15 -14.27 2.41 7.24
CA ARG A 15 -14.61 3.60 6.44
C ARG A 15 -14.39 4.90 7.21
N GLU A 16 -14.71 4.94 8.50
CA GLU A 16 -14.39 6.11 9.35
C GLU A 16 -12.87 6.35 9.39
N ILE A 17 -12.07 5.29 9.58
CA ILE A 17 -10.61 5.38 9.55
C ILE A 17 -10.10 5.86 8.19
N ALA A 18 -10.63 5.30 7.09
CA ALA A 18 -10.28 5.73 5.75
C ALA A 18 -10.60 7.22 5.52
N HIS A 19 -11.74 7.70 6.03
CA HIS A 19 -12.09 9.11 5.99
C HIS A 19 -11.09 9.97 6.79
N MET A 20 -10.70 9.54 7.99
CA MET A 20 -9.69 10.27 8.78
C MET A 20 -8.36 10.34 8.05
N ILE A 21 -7.88 9.23 7.49
CA ILE A 21 -6.65 9.17 6.69
C ILE A 21 -6.74 10.10 5.48
N ALA A 22 -7.88 10.12 4.77
CA ALA A 22 -8.06 10.95 3.58
C ALA A 22 -8.05 12.47 3.85
N ASN A 23 -8.13 12.87 5.12
CA ASN A 23 -8.09 14.25 5.59
C ASN A 23 -6.83 14.54 6.42
N THR A 24 -5.77 13.74 6.30
CA THR A 24 -4.47 14.06 6.89
C THR A 24 -3.65 14.98 5.99
N GLU A 25 -2.69 15.68 6.58
CA GLU A 25 -1.77 16.57 5.86
C GLU A 25 -1.03 15.84 4.72
N GLN A 26 -0.61 14.59 4.94
CA GLN A 26 0.07 13.77 3.92
C GLN A 26 -0.81 13.58 2.67
N VAL A 27 -2.12 13.38 2.87
CA VAL A 27 -3.07 13.18 1.77
C VAL A 27 -3.44 14.51 1.11
N GLU A 28 -3.44 15.63 1.83
CA GLU A 28 -3.58 16.95 1.20
C GLU A 28 -2.40 17.28 0.29
N ILE A 29 -1.16 17.06 0.76
CA ILE A 29 0.04 17.22 -0.06
C ILE A 29 0.01 16.27 -1.27
N TYR A 30 -0.55 15.06 -1.11
CA TYR A 30 -0.74 14.12 -2.22
C TYR A 30 -1.65 14.70 -3.31
N LYS A 31 -2.80 15.27 -2.91
CA LYS A 31 -3.74 15.92 -3.84
C LYS A 31 -3.10 17.08 -4.59
N GLU A 32 -2.30 17.89 -3.90
CA GLU A 32 -1.59 19.01 -4.53
C GLU A 32 -0.54 18.54 -5.53
N ALA A 33 0.30 17.55 -5.15
CA ALA A 33 1.30 16.97 -6.03
C ALA A 33 0.67 16.30 -7.27
N GLU A 34 -0.45 15.60 -7.08
CA GLU A 34 -1.24 15.02 -8.17
C GLU A 34 -1.76 16.10 -9.12
N ALA A 35 -2.29 17.21 -8.58
CA ALA A 35 -2.77 18.33 -9.39
C ALA A 35 -1.64 18.95 -10.21
N GLN A 36 -0.44 19.11 -9.64
CA GLN A 36 0.73 19.65 -10.34
C GLN A 36 1.22 18.73 -11.46
N ILE A 37 1.30 17.41 -11.21
CA ILE A 37 1.58 16.42 -12.26
C ILE A 37 0.55 16.52 -13.37
N ASN A 38 -0.72 16.58 -13.00
CA ASN A 38 -1.80 16.67 -13.95
C ASN A 38 -1.76 17.99 -14.72
N GLN A 39 -1.25 19.10 -14.20
CA GLN A 39 -1.16 20.34 -14.99
C GLN A 39 0.06 20.36 -15.91
N ASN A 40 1.06 19.51 -15.67
CA ASN A 40 2.28 19.47 -16.47
C ASN A 40 2.05 18.77 -17.82
N GLN A 41 1.98 19.56 -18.89
CA GLN A 41 1.79 19.06 -20.26
C GLN A 41 2.88 18.07 -20.68
N PHE A 42 4.14 18.33 -20.34
CA PHE A 42 5.25 17.44 -20.68
C PHE A 42 5.11 16.06 -20.03
N VAL A 43 4.74 16.03 -18.74
CA VAL A 43 4.46 14.77 -18.02
C VAL A 43 3.29 14.02 -18.66
N ARG A 44 2.19 14.71 -19.01
CA ARG A 44 1.03 14.09 -19.68
C ARG A 44 1.40 13.44 -21.01
N GLU A 45 2.19 14.13 -21.84
CA GLU A 45 2.63 13.63 -23.14
C GLU A 45 3.53 12.40 -23.01
N LYS A 46 4.44 12.40 -22.03
CA LYS A 46 5.29 11.25 -21.72
C LYS A 46 4.48 10.06 -21.21
N ILE A 47 3.53 10.27 -20.30
CA ILE A 47 2.64 9.22 -19.79
C ILE A 47 1.78 8.63 -20.92
N ALA A 48 1.26 9.47 -21.82
CA ALA A 48 0.51 9.00 -22.98
C ALA A 48 1.37 8.13 -23.91
N SER A 49 2.62 8.55 -24.14
CA SER A 49 3.60 7.80 -24.93
C SER A 49 3.95 6.46 -24.26
N LEU A 50 4.18 6.46 -22.95
CA LEU A 50 4.44 5.26 -22.15
C LEU A 50 3.30 4.24 -22.27
N LYS A 51 2.05 4.68 -22.10
CA LYS A 51 0.86 3.81 -22.25
C LYS A 51 0.77 3.20 -23.66
N ALA A 52 1.09 3.96 -24.69
CA ALA A 52 1.10 3.47 -26.06
C ALA A 52 2.18 2.38 -26.26
N LEU A 53 3.38 2.57 -25.72
CA LEU A 53 4.45 1.57 -25.77
C LEU A 53 4.11 0.31 -24.96
N GLN A 54 3.54 0.45 -23.75
CA GLN A 54 3.09 -0.69 -22.95
C GLN A 54 2.04 -1.53 -23.70
N LYS A 55 1.08 -0.90 -24.38
CA LYS A 55 0.12 -1.60 -25.23
C LYS A 55 0.79 -2.35 -26.39
N GLN A 56 1.81 -1.74 -27.00
CA GLN A 56 2.60 -2.40 -28.05
C GLN A 56 3.41 -3.58 -27.50
N ALA A 57 3.98 -3.45 -26.29
CA ALA A 57 4.71 -4.51 -25.62
C ALA A 57 3.82 -5.73 -25.38
N VAL A 58 2.62 -5.52 -24.81
CA VAL A 58 1.63 -6.60 -24.59
C VAL A 58 1.26 -7.29 -25.91
N ASN A 59 1.05 -6.52 -26.99
CA ASN A 59 0.77 -7.08 -28.31
C ASN A 59 1.94 -7.91 -28.86
N PHE A 60 3.18 -7.45 -28.71
CA PHE A 60 4.37 -8.18 -29.17
C PHE A 60 4.66 -9.43 -28.33
N GLN A 61 4.40 -9.38 -27.02
CA GLN A 61 4.45 -10.53 -26.15
C GLN A 61 3.43 -11.59 -26.59
N HIS A 62 2.18 -11.18 -26.86
CA HIS A 62 1.14 -12.10 -27.34
C HIS A 62 1.49 -12.73 -28.70
N LEU A 63 2.13 -11.97 -29.60
CA LEU A 63 2.55 -12.44 -30.93
C LEU A 63 3.89 -13.20 -30.92
N GLY A 64 4.53 -13.40 -29.75
CA GLY A 64 5.83 -14.08 -29.64
C GLY A 64 7.00 -13.35 -30.33
N LYS A 65 6.90 -12.02 -30.53
CA LYS A 65 7.92 -11.23 -31.25
C LYS A 65 9.01 -10.72 -30.31
N GLU A 66 9.85 -11.63 -29.79
CA GLU A 66 10.85 -11.32 -28.75
C GLU A 66 11.81 -10.16 -29.08
N ARG A 67 12.32 -10.09 -30.33
CA ARG A 67 13.21 -8.98 -30.73
C ARG A 67 12.49 -7.63 -30.71
N GLY A 68 11.24 -7.61 -31.13
CA GLY A 68 10.41 -6.40 -31.10
C GLY A 68 10.07 -6.00 -29.67
N LEU A 69 9.76 -6.98 -28.82
CA LEU A 69 9.47 -6.77 -27.40
C LEU A 69 10.65 -6.11 -26.69
N LYS A 70 11.88 -6.65 -26.81
CA LYS A 70 13.09 -6.06 -26.20
C LYS A 70 13.33 -4.60 -26.63
N MET A 71 13.05 -4.29 -27.89
CA MET A 71 13.21 -2.92 -28.39
C MET A 71 12.16 -1.97 -27.81
N ILE A 72 10.93 -2.43 -27.57
CA ILE A 72 9.88 -1.65 -26.92
C ILE A 72 10.16 -1.50 -25.43
N GLU A 73 10.62 -2.55 -24.75
CA GLU A 73 11.04 -2.51 -23.34
C GLU A 73 12.14 -1.46 -23.12
N GLY A 74 13.18 -1.44 -23.95
CA GLY A 74 14.23 -0.40 -23.85
C GLY A 74 13.75 1.02 -24.16
N LYS A 75 12.62 1.19 -24.88
CA LYS A 75 11.99 2.52 -25.05
C LYS A 75 11.12 2.89 -23.85
N ILE A 76 10.45 1.92 -23.25
CA ILE A 76 9.68 2.08 -22.02
C ILE A 76 10.62 2.56 -20.92
N GLU A 77 11.73 1.85 -20.71
CA GLU A 77 12.72 2.16 -19.68
C GLU A 77 13.28 3.58 -19.83
N LYS A 78 13.62 4.00 -21.05
CA LYS A 78 14.05 5.39 -21.31
C LYS A 78 12.98 6.44 -21.00
N ILE A 79 11.72 6.18 -21.36
CA ILE A 79 10.63 7.11 -21.05
C ILE A 79 10.37 7.16 -19.54
N GLU A 80 10.49 6.03 -18.85
CA GLU A 80 10.38 5.97 -17.39
C GLU A 80 11.50 6.77 -16.72
N GLU A 81 12.74 6.61 -17.15
CA GLU A 81 13.88 7.43 -16.68
C GLU A 81 13.65 8.94 -16.92
N GLU A 82 13.15 9.30 -18.11
CA GLU A 82 12.83 10.69 -18.44
C GLU A 82 11.70 11.26 -17.58
N ILE A 83 10.67 10.46 -17.27
CA ILE A 83 9.56 10.85 -16.39
C ILE A 83 10.05 10.98 -14.95
N ASP A 84 10.88 10.05 -14.50
CA ASP A 84 11.42 9.98 -13.13
C ASP A 84 12.41 11.09 -12.81
N ALA A 85 13.09 11.63 -13.83
CA ALA A 85 13.96 12.79 -13.69
C ALA A 85 13.19 14.11 -13.47
N ILE A 86 11.87 14.13 -13.68
CA ILE A 86 11.07 15.36 -13.56
C ILE A 86 10.86 15.69 -12.07
N PRO A 87 11.21 16.90 -11.60
CA PRO A 87 11.10 17.26 -10.18
C PRO A 87 9.71 17.05 -9.57
N VAL A 88 8.64 17.41 -10.31
CA VAL A 88 7.25 17.22 -9.83
C VAL A 88 6.89 15.73 -9.68
N VAL A 89 7.47 14.86 -10.51
CA VAL A 89 7.26 13.40 -10.41
C VAL A 89 8.00 12.84 -9.20
N GLN A 90 9.23 13.30 -8.94
CA GLN A 90 9.97 12.90 -7.75
C GLN A 90 9.24 13.30 -6.46
N GLN A 91 8.72 14.52 -6.41
CA GLN A 91 7.90 14.99 -5.29
C GLN A 91 6.65 14.12 -5.10
N PHE A 92 5.93 13.84 -6.18
CA PHE A 92 4.77 12.95 -6.11
C PHE A 92 5.11 11.54 -5.63
N LYS A 93 6.24 10.96 -6.08
CA LYS A 93 6.71 9.66 -5.59
C LYS A 93 7.04 9.68 -4.09
N ALA A 94 7.67 10.76 -3.61
CA ALA A 94 7.93 10.93 -2.18
C ALA A 94 6.63 10.92 -1.38
N VAL A 95 5.65 11.72 -1.82
CA VAL A 95 4.35 11.80 -1.13
C VAL A 95 3.57 10.48 -1.23
N GLN A 96 3.69 9.74 -2.33
CA GLN A 96 3.15 8.38 -2.43
C GLN A 96 3.75 7.43 -1.39
N MET A 97 5.05 7.52 -1.13
CA MET A 97 5.69 6.73 -0.08
C MET A 97 5.14 7.11 1.28
N ASP A 98 5.03 8.41 1.59
CA ASP A 98 4.50 8.88 2.88
C ASP A 98 3.07 8.38 3.16
N VAL A 99 2.18 8.45 2.15
CA VAL A 99 0.82 7.92 2.27
C VAL A 99 0.82 6.40 2.47
N ASN A 100 1.69 5.66 1.76
CA ASN A 100 1.80 4.23 1.94
C ASN A 100 2.34 3.85 3.33
N GLU A 101 3.34 4.58 3.85
CA GLU A 101 3.84 4.40 5.21
C GLU A 101 2.75 4.63 6.25
N LEU A 102 1.90 5.66 6.06
CA LEU A 102 0.74 5.90 6.91
C LEU A 102 -0.25 4.73 6.89
N LEU A 103 -0.57 4.18 5.72
CA LEU A 103 -1.45 3.02 5.59
C LEU A 103 -0.86 1.77 6.24
N GLN A 104 0.44 1.55 6.09
CA GLN A 104 1.15 0.44 6.72
C GLN A 104 1.19 0.58 8.24
N LEU A 105 1.44 1.79 8.75
CA LEU A 105 1.40 2.08 10.18
C LEU A 105 0.04 1.70 10.78
N VAL A 106 -1.05 2.20 10.20
CA VAL A 106 -2.41 1.91 10.67
C VAL A 106 -2.70 0.41 10.64
N SER A 107 -2.33 -0.27 9.56
CA SER A 107 -2.54 -1.72 9.41
C SER A 107 -1.76 -2.52 10.46
N ASN A 108 -0.49 -2.17 10.69
CA ASN A 108 0.36 -2.82 11.68
C ASN A 108 -0.13 -2.56 13.11
N THR A 109 -0.57 -1.33 13.42
CA THR A 109 -1.17 -1.00 14.71
C THR A 109 -2.41 -1.85 14.97
N ILE A 110 -3.32 -1.96 14.00
CA ILE A 110 -4.52 -2.81 14.14
C ILE A 110 -4.12 -4.27 14.36
N ALA A 111 -3.17 -4.80 13.60
CA ALA A 111 -2.73 -6.20 13.73
C ALA A 111 -2.11 -6.48 15.10
N ASN A 112 -1.28 -5.56 15.61
CA ASN A 112 -0.65 -5.68 16.92
C ASN A 112 -1.70 -5.61 18.04
N GLU A 113 -2.63 -4.65 18.00
CA GLU A 113 -3.69 -4.52 19.00
C GLU A 113 -4.62 -5.73 19.03
N VAL A 114 -4.96 -6.30 17.87
CA VAL A 114 -5.74 -7.55 17.80
C VAL A 114 -4.99 -8.70 18.46
N THR A 115 -3.68 -8.81 18.23
CA THR A 115 -2.84 -9.83 18.88
C THR A 115 -2.83 -9.65 20.39
N ASP A 116 -2.63 -8.43 20.86
CA ASP A 116 -2.59 -8.06 22.26
C ASP A 116 -3.92 -8.35 22.99
N GLU A 117 -5.05 -7.99 22.39
CA GLU A 117 -6.39 -8.27 22.91
C GLU A 117 -6.67 -9.77 22.99
N ILE A 118 -6.21 -10.56 22.01
CA ILE A 118 -6.32 -12.02 22.05
C ILE A 118 -5.47 -12.59 23.19
N VAL A 119 -4.23 -12.12 23.36
CA VAL A 119 -3.35 -12.57 24.45
C VAL A 119 -3.95 -12.24 25.82
N VAL A 120 -4.46 -11.03 26.02
CA VAL A 120 -5.11 -10.62 27.30
C VAL A 120 -6.39 -11.40 27.55
N SER A 121 -7.28 -11.47 26.56
CA SER A 121 -8.58 -12.13 26.72
C SER A 121 -8.45 -13.64 26.96
N THR A 122 -7.36 -14.25 26.52
CA THR A 122 -7.04 -15.66 26.81
C THR A 122 -6.30 -15.87 28.13
N GLY A 123 -5.88 -14.83 28.84
CA GLY A 123 -5.09 -14.95 30.09
C GLY A 123 -3.60 -15.21 29.87
N GLY A 124 -3.11 -14.91 28.66
CA GLY A 124 -1.72 -15.06 28.26
C GLY A 124 -0.81 -13.91 28.70
N ASN A 125 0.46 -13.95 28.27
CA ASN A 125 1.46 -12.95 28.65
C ASN A 125 1.81 -12.05 27.46
N LYS A 126 1.45 -10.76 27.56
CA LYS A 126 1.75 -9.74 26.55
C LYS A 126 3.24 -9.61 26.21
N LEU A 127 4.13 -9.83 27.18
CA LEU A 127 5.58 -9.68 26.98
C LEU A 127 6.17 -10.82 26.13
N THR A 128 5.52 -11.99 26.10
CA THR A 128 5.98 -13.16 25.35
C THR A 128 5.13 -13.43 24.10
N GLY A 129 3.98 -12.76 23.95
CA GLY A 129 3.03 -12.97 22.84
C GLY A 129 2.30 -14.32 22.92
N GLU A 130 2.35 -14.99 24.07
CA GLU A 130 1.79 -16.32 24.28
C GLU A 130 0.34 -16.21 24.75
N THR A 131 -0.58 -16.92 24.11
CA THR A 131 -1.99 -17.00 24.54
C THR A 131 -2.13 -17.87 25.78
N GLY A 132 -3.18 -17.68 26.58
CA GLY A 132 -3.32 -18.44 27.83
C GLY A 132 -3.45 -19.95 27.64
N SER A 133 -4.02 -20.41 26.52
CA SER A 133 -4.02 -21.84 26.18
C SER A 133 -2.61 -22.43 25.97
N TYR A 134 -1.65 -21.60 25.55
CA TYR A 134 -0.24 -21.99 25.41
C TYR A 134 0.46 -22.02 26.77
N VAL A 135 0.18 -21.04 27.63
CA VAL A 135 0.72 -20.98 29.01
C VAL A 135 0.20 -22.15 29.85
N GLU A 136 -1.10 -22.46 29.76
CA GLU A 136 -1.71 -23.60 30.49
C GLU A 136 -1.14 -24.95 30.04
N ASN A 137 -0.93 -25.17 28.74
CA ASN A 137 -0.36 -26.43 28.23
C ASN A 137 1.16 -26.54 28.51
N SER A 138 1.89 -25.43 28.49
CA SER A 138 3.32 -25.41 28.79
C SER A 138 3.62 -25.64 30.29
N ALA A 139 2.73 -25.21 31.18
CA ALA A 139 2.83 -25.45 32.62
C ALA A 139 2.50 -26.91 33.03
N GLY A 140 1.77 -27.66 32.20
CA GLY A 140 1.39 -29.05 32.46
C GLY A 140 2.42 -30.11 32.03
N GLY A 141 3.55 -29.71 31.43
CA GLY A 141 4.55 -30.61 30.85
C GLY A 141 5.70 -31.07 31.77
N CYS A 142 5.72 -30.67 33.04
CA CYS A 142 6.67 -31.19 34.03
C CYS A 142 5.94 -32.11 35.02
N SER A 143 5.93 -33.40 34.70
CA SER A 143 5.75 -34.52 35.63
C SER A 143 6.58 -35.70 35.13
#